data_AF-A0A3B4YQZ3-F1
#
_entry.id   AF-A0A3B4YQZ3-F1
#
_cell.length_a   1.000
_cell.length_b   1.000
_cell.length_c   1.000
_cell.angle_alpha   90.00
_cell.angle_beta   90.00
_cell.angle_gamma   90.00
#
_symmetry.space_group_name_H-M   'P 1'
#
loop_
_entity.id
_entity.type
_entity.pdbx_description
1 polymer ?
#
loop_
_entity_poly.entity_id
_entity_poly.type
_entity_poly.pdbx_seq_one_letter_code
_entity_poly.pdbx_strand_id
1 'polypeptide(L)'
;SAKVIILIYTAQGVNVWPEVTGYLGHDVTLPCQLIAAKENANITQVQWDLLQPEGKSITIIVFSSQFGVNIHQPSLKERLEITEQLLLIKNVEMRDAGSYMCTIATFPLGSFEGKTNLVVRGEYVKIPNQEKVTAMTAVVVKTTLMIPHYLTTSTNAILCYWFD
;
A
#
# COMPACT_ATOMS: atom_id res chain seq x y z
N SER A 1 -52.77 -22.30 -2.87
CA SER A 1 -51.31 -22.24 -2.65
C SER A 1 -50.67 -21.30 -3.67
N ALA A 2 -50.22 -20.12 -3.26
CA ALA A 2 -49.48 -19.22 -4.14
C ALA A 2 -48.00 -19.67 -4.17
N LYS A 3 -47.47 -20.00 -5.35
CA LYS A 3 -46.03 -20.20 -5.54
C LYS A 3 -45.38 -18.83 -5.69
N VAL A 4 -44.59 -18.43 -4.70
CA VAL A 4 -43.70 -17.27 -4.82
C VAL A 4 -42.54 -17.69 -5.72
N ILE A 5 -42.51 -17.19 -6.95
CA ILE A 5 -41.38 -17.34 -7.85
C ILE A 5 -40.48 -16.13 -7.63
N ILE A 6 -39.43 -16.31 -6.82
CA ILE A 6 -38.37 -15.31 -6.72
C ILE A 6 -37.55 -15.41 -8.00
N LEU A 7 -37.77 -14.49 -8.93
CA LEU A 7 -36.85 -14.28 -10.04
C LEU A 7 -35.58 -13.67 -9.46
N ILE A 8 -34.58 -14.51 -9.17
CA ILE A 8 -33.21 -14.06 -8.92
C ILE A 8 -32.67 -13.49 -10.24
N TYR A 9 -32.87 -12.19 -10.45
CA TYR A 9 -32.24 -11.46 -11.54
C TYR A 9 -30.79 -11.20 -11.13
N THR A 10 -29.85 -11.91 -11.75
CA THR A 10 -28.43 -11.59 -11.59
C THR A 10 -28.20 -10.23 -12.24
N ALA A 11 -27.94 -9.20 -11.42
CA ALA A 11 -27.59 -7.88 -11.91
C ALA A 11 -26.31 -7.98 -12.76
N GLN A 12 -26.34 -7.38 -13.95
CA GLN A 12 -25.17 -7.25 -14.80
C GLN A 12 -24.27 -6.16 -14.23
N GLY A 13 -22.96 -6.40 -14.21
CA GLY A 13 -22.00 -5.50 -13.57
C GLY A 13 -20.58 -6.02 -13.65
N VAL A 14 -19.70 -5.48 -12.81
CA VAL A 14 -18.36 -6.01 -12.61
C VAL A 14 -18.16 -6.44 -11.16
N ASN A 15 -17.46 -7.56 -10.99
CA ASN A 15 -16.96 -8.01 -9.71
C ASN A 15 -15.58 -7.38 -9.47
N VAL A 16 -15.50 -6.51 -8.47
CA VAL A 16 -14.26 -5.85 -8.02
C VAL A 16 -14.11 -6.05 -6.52
N TRP A 17 -12.89 -5.89 -6.03
CA TRP A 17 -12.67 -5.80 -4.58
C TRP A 17 -12.67 -4.32 -4.19
N PRO A 18 -13.43 -3.91 -3.17
CA PRO A 18 -13.50 -2.50 -2.78
C PRO A 18 -12.15 -1.96 -2.28
N GLU A 19 -11.31 -2.85 -1.74
CA GLU A 19 -9.95 -2.56 -1.30
C GLU A 19 -9.02 -3.73 -1.62
N VAL A 20 -7.81 -3.43 -2.08
CA VAL A 20 -6.72 -4.39 -2.26
C VAL A 20 -5.51 -3.85 -1.52
N THR A 21 -4.82 -4.69 -0.75
CA THR A 21 -3.55 -4.32 -0.12
C THR A 21 -2.38 -4.81 -0.99
N GLY A 22 -1.57 -3.87 -1.48
CA GLY A 22 -0.27 -4.14 -2.09
C GLY A 22 0.87 -3.92 -1.09
N TYR A 23 2.03 -4.52 -1.37
CA TYR A 23 3.24 -4.37 -0.58
C TYR A 23 4.35 -3.76 -1.42
N LEU A 24 5.15 -2.89 -0.79
CA LEU A 24 6.28 -2.25 -1.45
C LEU A 24 7.21 -3.29 -2.10
N GLY A 25 7.60 -3.06 -3.35
CA GLY A 25 8.51 -3.94 -4.08
C GLY A 25 7.86 -5.20 -4.68
N HIS A 26 6.59 -5.47 -4.36
CA HIS A 26 5.87 -6.66 -4.82
C HIS A 26 4.89 -6.32 -5.93
N ASP A 27 4.47 -7.34 -6.67
CA ASP A 27 3.40 -7.19 -7.65
C ASP A 27 2.03 -7.25 -6.97
N VAL A 28 1.07 -6.50 -7.48
CA VAL A 28 -0.33 -6.53 -7.02
C VAL A 28 -1.28 -6.64 -8.21
N THR A 29 -2.38 -7.37 -8.02
CA THR A 29 -3.42 -7.52 -9.04
C THR A 29 -4.73 -6.95 -8.54
N LEU A 30 -5.34 -6.05 -9.30
CA LEU A 30 -6.68 -5.51 -9.04
C LEU A 30 -7.70 -6.27 -9.89
N PRO A 31 -8.66 -7.00 -9.28
CA PRO A 31 -9.66 -7.74 -10.03
C PRO A 31 -10.77 -6.83 -10.55
N CYS A 32 -11.18 -7.09 -11.79
CA CYS A 32 -12.38 -6.54 -12.39
C CYS A 32 -12.93 -7.57 -13.37
N GLN A 33 -14.01 -8.26 -13.00
CA GLN A 33 -14.55 -9.35 -13.82
C GLN A 33 -15.98 -9.05 -14.22
N LEU A 34 -16.31 -9.19 -15.50
CA LEU A 34 -17.68 -9.00 -15.97
C LEU A 34 -18.60 -10.07 -15.39
N ILE A 35 -19.64 -9.65 -14.68
CA ILE A 35 -20.75 -10.50 -14.25
C ILE A 35 -21.81 -10.41 -15.35
N ALA A 36 -21.70 -11.26 -16.37
CA ALA A 36 -22.69 -11.33 -17.44
C ALA A 36 -23.70 -12.46 -17.18
N ALA A 37 -24.98 -12.10 -17.10
CA ALA A 37 -26.08 -13.04 -16.95
C ALA A 37 -26.46 -13.61 -18.32
N LYS A 38 -26.17 -14.90 -18.57
CA LYS A 38 -26.68 -15.76 -19.67
C LYS A 38 -26.55 -15.28 -21.14
N GLU A 39 -26.28 -14.01 -21.41
CA GLU A 39 -26.14 -13.46 -22.76
C GLU A 39 -24.67 -13.49 -23.21
N ASN A 40 -24.46 -13.83 -24.49
CA ASN A 40 -23.15 -13.84 -25.12
C ASN A 40 -22.67 -12.40 -25.34
N ALA A 41 -22.14 -11.77 -24.28
CA ALA A 41 -21.53 -10.46 -24.36
C ALA A 41 -20.06 -10.58 -24.75
N ASN A 42 -19.65 -9.84 -25.78
CA ASN A 42 -18.26 -9.75 -26.17
C ASN A 42 -17.63 -8.51 -25.55
N ILE A 43 -16.51 -8.70 -24.84
CA ILE A 43 -15.71 -7.60 -24.31
C ILE A 43 -15.01 -6.92 -25.48
N THR A 44 -15.32 -5.64 -25.68
CA THR A 44 -14.69 -4.83 -26.75
C THR A 44 -13.51 -4.03 -26.21
N GLN A 45 -13.58 -3.61 -24.94
CA GLN A 45 -12.56 -2.81 -24.27
C GLN A 45 -12.51 -3.07 -22.75
N VAL A 46 -11.31 -3.03 -22.18
CA VAL A 46 -11.07 -2.92 -20.73
C VAL A 46 -10.21 -1.68 -20.49
N GLN A 47 -10.67 -0.76 -19.66
CA GLN A 47 -9.97 0.48 -19.34
C GLN A 47 -9.78 0.60 -17.84
N TRP A 48 -8.60 1.06 -17.45
CA TRP A 48 -8.31 1.44 -16.08
C TRP A 48 -7.94 2.91 -16.00
N ASP A 49 -8.56 3.59 -15.05
CA ASP A 49 -8.26 4.97 -14.72
C ASP A 49 -7.84 5.12 -13.25
N LEU A 50 -6.96 6.07 -12.98
CA LEU A 50 -6.63 6.53 -11.64
C LEU A 50 -7.52 7.75 -11.30
N LEU A 51 -8.30 7.64 -10.23
CA LEU A 51 -9.14 8.72 -9.74
C LEU A 51 -8.33 9.63 -8.83
N GLN A 52 -8.16 10.89 -9.25
CA GLN A 52 -7.47 11.88 -8.43
C GLN A 52 -8.42 12.50 -7.39
N PRO A 53 -7.89 13.01 -6.27
CA PRO A 53 -8.68 13.66 -5.23
C PRO A 53 -9.53 14.84 -5.71
N GLU A 54 -9.10 15.53 -6.76
CA GLU A 54 -9.77 16.71 -7.33
C GLU A 54 -10.96 16.33 -8.25
N GLY A 55 -11.32 15.05 -8.30
CA GLY A 55 -12.42 14.54 -9.12
C GLY A 55 -12.06 14.30 -10.59
N LYS A 56 -10.80 14.50 -10.99
CA LYS A 56 -10.32 14.21 -12.34
C LYS A 56 -9.85 12.75 -12.45
N SER A 57 -10.34 12.04 -13.47
CA SER A 57 -9.87 10.71 -13.84
C SER A 57 -8.70 10.79 -14.84
N ILE A 58 -7.66 9.99 -14.64
CA ILE A 58 -6.55 9.83 -15.60
C ILE A 58 -6.55 8.41 -16.11
N THR A 59 -6.75 8.22 -17.41
CA THR A 59 -6.58 6.90 -18.03
C THR A 59 -5.14 6.47 -17.96
N ILE A 60 -4.90 5.28 -17.40
CA ILE A 60 -3.55 4.74 -17.20
C ILE A 60 -3.25 3.64 -18.22
N ILE A 61 -4.21 2.76 -18.52
CA ILE A 61 -4.07 1.66 -19.47
C ILE A 61 -5.42 1.28 -20.08
N VAL A 62 -5.41 0.97 -21.37
CA VAL A 62 -6.59 0.53 -22.13
C VAL A 62 -6.23 -0.70 -22.94
N PHE A 63 -7.03 -1.74 -22.85
CA PHE A 63 -7.03 -2.87 -23.78
C PHE A 63 -8.22 -2.76 -24.73
N SER A 64 -7.97 -2.86 -26.02
CA SER A 64 -9.00 -2.98 -27.06
C SER A 64 -8.86 -4.32 -27.77
N SER A 65 -9.98 -5.00 -27.99
CA SER A 65 -10.04 -6.23 -28.82
C SER A 65 -9.52 -6.03 -30.25
N GLN A 66 -9.55 -4.80 -30.78
CA GLN A 66 -9.10 -4.48 -32.14
C GLN A 66 -7.68 -3.92 -32.19
N PHE A 67 -7.27 -3.15 -31.19
CA PHE A 67 -6.02 -2.37 -31.21
C PHE A 67 -4.97 -2.84 -30.20
N GLY A 68 -5.30 -3.82 -29.36
CA GLY A 68 -4.41 -4.31 -28.30
C GLY A 68 -4.31 -3.35 -27.12
N VAL A 69 -3.18 -3.42 -26.40
CA VAL A 69 -2.93 -2.65 -25.18
C VAL A 69 -2.28 -1.30 -25.50
N ASN A 70 -2.79 -0.23 -24.89
CA ASN A 70 -2.22 1.11 -24.92
C ASN A 70 -2.05 1.63 -23.48
N ILE A 71 -0.85 2.15 -23.18
CA ILE A 71 -0.50 2.66 -21.85
C ILE A 71 -0.28 4.17 -21.94
N HIS A 72 -1.08 4.93 -21.20
CA HIS A 72 -1.11 6.38 -21.27
C HIS A 72 -0.24 7.07 -20.20
N GLN A 73 0.06 6.36 -19.10
CA GLN A 73 0.81 6.92 -17.97
C GLN A 73 2.31 6.55 -18.04
N PRO A 74 3.22 7.48 -18.39
CA PRO A 74 4.63 7.15 -18.60
C PRO A 74 5.33 6.61 -17.36
N SER A 75 5.00 7.13 -16.16
CA SER A 75 5.58 6.69 -14.88
C SER A 75 5.22 5.25 -14.49
N LEU A 76 4.20 4.68 -15.15
CA LEU A 76 3.71 3.33 -14.89
C LEU A 76 3.94 2.40 -16.11
N LYS A 77 4.51 2.92 -17.21
CA LYS A 77 4.51 2.26 -18.52
C LYS A 77 5.10 0.86 -18.52
N GLU A 78 6.16 0.63 -17.76
CA GLU A 78 6.86 -0.65 -17.69
C GLU A 78 6.33 -1.57 -16.58
N ARG A 79 5.39 -1.06 -15.77
CA ARG A 79 4.87 -1.75 -14.58
C ARG A 79 3.41 -2.16 -14.70
N LEU A 80 2.69 -1.70 -15.73
CA LEU A 80 1.27 -2.03 -15.93
C LEU A 80 1.08 -3.09 -17.00
N GLU A 81 0.24 -4.07 -16.68
CA GLU A 81 -0.25 -5.06 -17.63
C GLU A 81 -1.75 -5.29 -17.43
N ILE A 82 -2.48 -5.49 -18.52
CA ILE A 82 -3.84 -6.04 -18.46
C ILE A 82 -3.75 -7.52 -18.82
N THR A 83 -4.18 -8.38 -17.89
CA THR A 83 -4.35 -9.82 -18.15
C THR A 83 -5.83 -10.13 -18.07
N GLU A 84 -6.42 -10.51 -19.20
CA GLU A 84 -7.87 -10.61 -19.39
C GLU A 84 -8.59 -9.29 -19.04
N GLN A 85 -9.09 -9.18 -17.80
CA GLN A 85 -9.82 -8.02 -17.29
C GLN A 85 -9.15 -7.44 -16.01
N LEU A 86 -8.04 -8.02 -15.59
CA LEU A 86 -7.31 -7.69 -14.36
C LEU A 86 -6.24 -6.63 -14.66
N LEU A 87 -6.00 -5.72 -13.70
CA LEU A 87 -4.84 -4.83 -13.73
C LEU A 87 -3.72 -5.42 -12.88
N LEU A 88 -2.57 -5.69 -13.48
CA LEU A 88 -1.33 -6.01 -12.78
C LEU A 88 -0.49 -4.74 -12.66
N ILE A 89 -0.05 -4.43 -11.45
CA ILE A 89 0.94 -3.39 -11.16
C ILE A 89 2.17 -4.08 -10.57
N LYS A 90 3.28 -4.06 -11.32
CA LYS A 90 4.55 -4.66 -10.91
C LYS A 90 5.34 -3.74 -10.00
N ASN A 91 6.12 -4.33 -9.09
CA ASN A 91 7.04 -3.60 -8.21
C ASN A 91 6.37 -2.35 -7.60
N VAL A 92 5.32 -2.56 -6.81
CA VAL A 92 4.46 -1.51 -6.26
C VAL A 92 5.25 -0.52 -5.41
N GLU A 93 4.93 0.75 -5.56
CA GLU A 93 5.50 1.87 -4.83
C GLU A 93 4.44 2.53 -3.93
N MET A 94 4.87 3.24 -2.87
CA MET A 94 3.92 3.95 -1.97
C MET A 94 3.00 4.93 -2.72
N ARG A 95 3.49 5.54 -3.80
CA ARG A 95 2.74 6.49 -4.64
C ARG A 95 1.71 5.83 -5.55
N ASP A 96 1.73 4.51 -5.69
CA ASP A 96 0.71 3.77 -6.44
C ASP A 96 -0.57 3.58 -5.60
N ALA A 97 -0.55 3.91 -4.30
CA ALA A 97 -1.77 3.91 -3.49
C ALA A 97 -2.79 4.90 -4.04
N GLY A 98 -4.05 4.48 -4.16
CA GLY A 98 -5.09 5.33 -4.73
C GLY A 98 -6.36 4.60 -5.10
N SER A 99 -7.31 5.35 -5.66
CA SER A 99 -8.58 4.80 -6.13
C SER A 99 -8.49 4.55 -7.63
N TYR A 100 -8.71 3.31 -8.03
CA TYR A 100 -8.69 2.85 -9.42
C TYR A 100 -10.12 2.56 -9.89
N MET A 101 -10.47 3.04 -11.08
CA MET A 101 -11.73 2.70 -11.75
C MET A 101 -11.44 1.75 -12.90
N CYS A 102 -12.15 0.63 -12.93
CA CYS A 102 -12.21 -0.26 -14.08
C CYS A 102 -13.49 -0.01 -14.85
N THR A 103 -13.39 0.10 -16.18
CA THR A 103 -14.53 0.15 -17.10
C THR A 103 -14.38 -0.97 -18.13
N ILE A 104 -15.34 -1.90 -18.15
CA ILE A 104 -15.44 -2.97 -19.16
C ILE A 104 -16.55 -2.58 -20.14
N ALA A 105 -16.18 -2.32 -21.39
CA ALA A 105 -17.13 -2.09 -22.47
C ALA A 105 -17.42 -3.42 -23.18
N THR A 106 -18.70 -3.66 -23.44
CA THR A 106 -19.19 -4.88 -24.06
C THR A 106 -20.22 -4.57 -25.15
N PHE A 107 -20.35 -5.47 -26.11
CA PHE A 107 -21.45 -5.45 -27.07
C PHE A 107 -22.31 -6.71 -26.88
N PRO A 108 -23.65 -6.61 -26.82
CA PRO A 108 -24.46 -5.40 -26.90
C PRO A 108 -24.77 -4.75 -25.53
N LEU A 109 -24.28 -5.30 -24.41
CA LEU A 109 -24.75 -4.92 -23.08
C LEU A 109 -24.31 -3.53 -22.59
N GLY A 110 -23.43 -2.84 -23.32
CA GLY A 110 -22.90 -1.54 -22.93
C GLY A 110 -21.70 -1.66 -22.00
N SER A 111 -21.53 -0.68 -21.11
CA SER A 111 -20.35 -0.56 -20.27
C SER A 111 -20.69 -0.73 -18.79
N PHE A 112 -19.77 -1.37 -18.07
CA PHE A 112 -19.89 -1.62 -16.64
C PHE A 112 -18.64 -1.11 -15.92
N GLU A 113 -18.83 -0.57 -14.72
CA GLU A 113 -17.77 0.09 -13.97
C GLU A 113 -17.67 -0.44 -12.54
N GLY A 114 -16.44 -0.47 -12.03
CA GLY A 114 -16.14 -0.90 -10.67
C GLY A 114 -14.91 -0.20 -10.13
N LYS A 115 -14.99 0.20 -8.86
CA LYS A 115 -13.94 0.93 -8.17
C LYS A 115 -13.22 0.05 -7.16
N THR A 116 -11.90 0.10 -7.18
CA THR A 116 -10.99 -0.57 -6.23
C THR A 116 -10.08 0.46 -5.58
N ASN A 117 -9.93 0.44 -4.26
CA ASN A 117 -8.92 1.24 -3.57
C ASN A 117 -7.67 0.39 -3.33
N LEU A 118 -6.52 0.79 -3.89
CA LEU A 118 -5.24 0.16 -3.60
C LEU A 118 -4.59 0.84 -2.39
N VAL A 119 -4.37 0.07 -1.33
CA VAL A 119 -3.59 0.47 -0.16
C VAL A 119 -2.20 -0.15 -0.26
N VAL A 120 -1.15 0.66 -0.16
CA VAL A 120 0.23 0.16 -0.18
C VAL A 120 0.81 0.18 1.21
N ARG A 121 1.40 -0.94 1.63
CA ARG A 121 2.08 -1.08 2.92
C ARG A 121 3.56 -1.37 2.73
N GLY A 122 4.38 -0.97 3.69
CA GLY A 122 5.78 -1.39 3.76
C GLY A 122 5.87 -2.89 4.00
N GLU A 123 6.89 -3.53 3.41
CA GLU A 123 7.20 -4.91 3.71
C GLU A 123 7.84 -5.00 5.10
N TYR A 124 7.32 -5.87 5.96
CA TYR A 124 7.97 -6.18 7.24
C TYR A 124 9.02 -7.26 7.00
N VAL A 125 10.31 -6.86 6.95
CA VAL A 125 11.41 -7.82 6.99
C VAL A 125 11.39 -8.53 8.35
N LYS A 126 10.96 -9.79 8.37
CA LYS A 126 11.20 -10.67 9.53
C LYS A 126 12.69 -10.96 9.59
N ILE A 127 13.41 -10.27 10.47
CA ILE A 127 14.83 -10.56 10.74
C ILE A 127 14.91 -11.99 11.29
N PRO A 128 15.55 -12.96 10.61
CA PRO A 128 15.72 -14.30 11.15
C PRO A 128 16.76 -14.25 12.27
N ASN A 129 16.34 -14.67 13.48
CA ASN A 129 17.10 -14.67 14.73
C ASN A 129 17.58 -13.29 15.22
N GLN A 130 16.99 -12.83 16.33
CA GLN A 130 17.73 -12.01 17.28
C GLN A 130 18.87 -12.88 17.84
N GLU A 131 20.11 -12.70 17.37
CA GLU A 131 21.25 -13.11 18.19
C GLU A 131 21.09 -12.39 19.53
N LYS A 132 21.12 -13.15 20.63
CA LYS A 132 21.13 -12.59 21.98
C LYS A 132 22.32 -11.64 22.08
N VAL A 133 22.06 -10.34 22.06
CA VAL A 133 23.09 -9.35 22.36
C VAL A 133 23.38 -9.47 23.85
N THR A 134 24.46 -10.18 24.19
CA THR A 134 24.92 -10.28 25.57
C THR A 134 25.21 -8.89 26.08
N ALA A 135 24.55 -8.49 27.17
CA ALA A 135 24.78 -7.20 27.80
C ALA A 135 26.28 -7.05 28.14
N MET A 136 26.93 -6.02 27.58
CA MET A 136 28.27 -5.65 28.03
C MET A 136 28.16 -5.16 29.47
N THR A 137 28.74 -5.90 30.41
CA THR A 137 28.84 -5.46 31.81
C THR A 137 29.71 -4.21 31.89
N ALA A 138 29.15 -3.10 32.37
CA ALA A 138 29.93 -1.91 32.68
C ALA A 138 30.92 -2.23 33.82
N VAL A 139 32.22 -2.20 33.54
CA VAL A 139 33.25 -2.28 34.58
C VAL A 139 33.30 -0.93 35.27
N VAL A 140 32.74 -0.85 36.47
CA VAL A 140 32.88 0.34 37.32
C VAL A 140 34.29 0.35 37.90
N VAL A 141 35.19 1.14 37.29
CA VAL A 141 36.54 1.37 37.82
C VAL A 141 36.40 2.26 39.06
N LYS A 142 36.44 1.64 40.24
CA LYS A 142 36.32 2.33 41.52
C LYS A 142 37.67 2.94 41.89
N THR A 143 37.94 4.17 41.44
CA THR A 143 39.11 4.92 41.90
C THR A 143 38.90 5.31 43.36
N THR A 144 39.70 4.73 44.26
CA THR A 144 39.65 5.06 45.69
C THR A 144 40.61 6.21 45.94
N LEU A 145 40.10 7.43 46.14
CA LEU A 145 40.90 8.51 46.74
C LEU A 145 41.12 8.17 48.22
N MET A 146 42.38 7.95 48.60
CA MET A 146 42.74 7.85 50.01
C MET A 146 42.77 9.27 50.58
N ILE A 147 41.76 9.62 51.37
CA ILE A 147 41.78 10.82 52.21
C ILE A 147 42.28 10.39 53.60
N PRO A 148 43.44 10.87 54.08
CA PRO A 148 43.88 10.62 55.45
C PRO A 148 42.95 11.37 56.43
N HIS A 149 42.43 10.65 57.41
CA HIS A 149 41.49 11.17 58.41
C HIS A 149 42.19 12.09 59.44
N TYR A 150 41.63 13.30 59.56
CA TYR A 150 41.44 14.18 60.74
C TYR A 150 42.55 14.31 61.79
N LEU A 151 42.99 15.57 62.01
CA LEU A 151 43.21 16.11 63.35
C LEU A 151 42.70 17.56 63.44
N THR A 152 42.52 17.98 64.68
CA THR A 152 41.49 18.86 65.22
C THR A 152 41.91 20.32 65.43
N THR A 153 40.88 21.16 65.64
CA THR A 153 40.81 22.40 66.45
C THR A 153 41.58 23.66 66.03
N SER A 154 40.84 24.78 66.14
CA SER A 154 41.25 26.11 66.61
C SER A 154 41.38 27.23 65.56
N THR A 155 40.51 28.23 65.77
CA THR A 155 40.67 29.69 65.57
C THR A 155 40.69 30.28 64.16
N ASN A 156 39.70 31.16 63.95
CA ASN A 156 39.71 32.43 63.23
C ASN A 156 39.79 32.47 61.69
N ALA A 157 38.82 33.23 61.16
CA ALA A 157 38.91 34.19 60.06
C ALA A 157 38.94 33.70 58.59
N ILE A 158 37.85 34.08 57.90
CA ILE A 158 37.80 34.92 56.69
C ILE A 158 38.96 34.77 55.69
N LEU A 159 38.64 34.37 54.45
CA LEU A 159 38.86 35.20 53.25
C LEU A 159 38.20 34.56 52.02
N CYS A 160 37.29 35.36 51.42
CA CYS A 160 36.79 35.26 50.05
C CYS A 160 37.92 34.95 49.06
N TYR A 161 37.63 34.32 47.91
CA TYR A 161 37.98 34.91 46.60
C TYR A 161 37.05 34.37 45.49
N TRP A 162 36.45 35.33 44.78
CA TRP A 162 35.93 35.24 43.42
C TRP A 162 37.10 35.25 42.40
N PHE A 163 36.76 35.05 41.11
CA PHE A 163 37.56 35.08 39.85
C PHE A 163 38.06 33.70 39.40
N ASP A 164 37.79 33.20 38.19
CA ASP A 164 37.13 33.71 36.96
C ASP A 164 36.04 32.72 36.47
#